data_AF-A0A930XY63-F1
#
_entry.id   AF-A0A930XY63-F1
#
_cell.length_a   1.000
_cell.length_b   1.000
_cell.length_c   1.000
_cell.angle_alpha   90.00
_cell.angle_beta   90.00
_cell.angle_gamma   90.00
#
_symmetry.space_group_name_H-M   'P 1'
#
loop_
_entity.id
_entity.type
_entity.pdbx_description
1 polymer ?
#
loop_
_entity_poly.entity_id
_entity_poly.type
_entity_poly.pdbx_seq_one_letter_code
_entity_poly.pdbx_strand_id
1 'polypeptide(L)'
;MGEVSEAQFPKDCLGPSEAFWNLNLLMFLGAVALVILSTVGYWGEHWPGWLCFGLNVLALHMAGTVIHDASHHAAHANRLLNALLGHGSALMLGFTFPVFTRVHMQHHAHVNDPKNDPDHFVSTGGPLWLIAARFFYHEIYFFQRRLWRNHELWEWGIS
;
A
#
# COMPACT_ATOMS: atom_id res chain seq x y z
N MET A 1 32.88 31.18 11.87
CA MET A 1 31.89 30.09 11.83
C MET A 1 31.03 30.34 10.62
N GLY A 2 31.20 29.56 9.54
CA GLY A 2 30.41 29.71 8.32
C GLY A 2 28.99 29.20 8.54
N GLU A 3 28.00 29.94 8.06
CA GLU A 3 26.62 29.51 8.01
C GLU A 3 26.53 28.23 7.18
N VAL A 4 26.13 27.12 7.81
CA VAL A 4 25.71 25.93 7.09
C VAL A 4 24.34 26.25 6.51
N SER A 5 24.30 26.59 5.23
CA SER A 5 23.06 26.63 4.45
C SER A 5 22.38 25.26 4.58
N GLU A 6 21.22 25.20 5.24
CA GLU A 6 20.38 24.01 5.19
C GLU A 6 20.04 23.74 3.73
N ALA A 7 20.50 22.61 3.20
CA ALA A 7 20.13 22.18 1.86
C ALA A 7 18.60 22.03 1.82
N GLN A 8 17.91 23.01 1.22
CA GLN A 8 16.48 22.93 0.98
C GLN A 8 16.24 21.86 -0.09
N PHE A 9 15.68 20.73 0.32
CA PHE A 9 15.23 19.71 -0.61
C PHE A 9 14.18 20.31 -1.56
N PRO A 10 14.29 20.07 -2.88
CA PRO A 10 13.29 20.56 -3.83
C PRO A 10 11.90 20.03 -3.42
N LYS A 11 10.96 20.95 -3.18
CA LYS A 11 9.59 20.60 -2.77
C LYS A 11 8.88 19.73 -3.79
N ASP A 12 9.25 19.88 -5.06
CA ASP A 12 8.73 19.11 -6.19
C ASP A 12 9.08 17.60 -6.09
N CYS A 13 10.06 17.22 -5.26
CA CYS A 13 10.42 15.83 -4.98
C CYS A 13 9.63 15.22 -3.81
N LEU A 14 8.81 16.00 -3.10
CA LEU A 14 8.08 15.56 -1.89
C LEU A 14 6.60 15.25 -2.16
N GLY A 15 6.11 15.56 -3.36
CA GLY A 15 4.70 15.44 -3.74
C GLY A 15 4.47 14.51 -4.94
N PRO A 16 3.20 14.24 -5.26
CA PRO A 16 2.86 13.48 -6.46
C PRO A 16 3.32 14.20 -7.72
N SER A 17 3.59 13.45 -8.79
CA SER A 17 3.80 14.04 -10.11
C SER A 17 2.56 14.82 -10.57
N GLU A 18 2.78 16.01 -11.12
CA GLU A 18 1.74 16.85 -11.73
C GLU A 18 1.19 16.27 -13.05
N ALA A 19 1.89 15.30 -13.64
CA ALA A 19 1.42 14.61 -14.82
C ALA A 19 0.22 13.73 -14.49
N PHE A 20 -0.84 13.81 -15.31
CA PHE A 20 -1.99 12.92 -15.17
C PHE A 20 -1.59 11.44 -15.34
N TRP A 21 -0.85 11.13 -16.40
CA TRP A 21 -0.29 9.80 -16.64
C TRP A 21 1.04 9.63 -15.89
N ASN A 22 0.97 9.61 -14.56
CA ASN A 22 2.14 9.38 -13.73
C ASN A 22 2.47 7.88 -13.58
N LEU A 23 3.66 7.59 -13.05
CA LEU A 23 4.13 6.23 -12.88
C LEU A 23 3.22 5.39 -11.97
N ASN A 24 2.66 5.96 -10.90
CA ASN A 24 1.76 5.26 -9.98
C ASN A 24 0.46 4.82 -10.67
N LEU A 25 -0.14 5.68 -11.49
CA LEU A 25 -1.31 5.33 -12.29
C LEU A 25 -0.99 4.21 -13.30
N LEU A 26 0.16 4.30 -13.98
CA LEU A 26 0.60 3.27 -14.94
C LEU A 26 0.89 1.93 -14.25
N MET A 27 1.55 1.96 -13.08
CA MET A 27 1.81 0.77 -12.27
C MET A 27 0.50 0.12 -11.81
N PHE A 28 -0.49 0.91 -11.37
CA PHE A 28 -1.79 0.41 -10.98
C PHE A 28 -2.53 -0.27 -12.13
N LEU A 29 -2.63 0.39 -13.28
CA LEU A 29 -3.27 -0.17 -14.48
C LEU A 29 -2.54 -1.44 -14.95
N GLY A 30 -1.21 -1.43 -14.90
CA GLY A 30 -0.38 -2.60 -15.18
C GLY A 30 -0.66 -3.75 -14.23
N ALA A 31 -0.73 -3.49 -12.92
CA ALA A 31 -1.04 -4.49 -11.91
C ALA A 31 -2.42 -5.13 -12.14
N VAL A 32 -3.45 -4.32 -12.39
CA VAL A 32 -4.80 -4.80 -12.71
C VAL A 32 -4.79 -5.67 -13.98
N ALA A 33 -4.14 -5.20 -15.04
CA ALA A 33 -4.03 -5.94 -16.30
C ALA A 33 -3.31 -7.28 -16.10
N LEU A 34 -2.22 -7.31 -15.32
CA LEU A 34 -1.47 -8.53 -15.01
C LEU A 34 -2.31 -9.55 -14.23
N VAL A 35 -3.10 -9.11 -13.24
CA VAL A 35 -4.01 -10.01 -12.50
C VAL A 35 -5.10 -10.56 -13.39
N ILE A 36 -5.73 -9.71 -14.23
CA ILE A 36 -6.75 -10.16 -15.17
C ILE A 36 -6.17 -11.16 -16.16
N LEU A 37 -5.03 -10.83 -16.76
CA LEU A 37 -4.35 -11.69 -17.73
C LEU A 37 -3.93 -13.03 -17.13
N SER A 38 -3.34 -13.02 -15.93
CA SER A 38 -2.92 -14.24 -15.25
C SER A 38 -4.11 -15.13 -14.89
N THR A 39 -5.24 -14.53 -14.48
CA THR A 39 -6.47 -15.23 -14.11
C THR A 39 -7.15 -15.84 -15.35
N VAL A 40 -7.34 -15.04 -16.40
CA VAL A 40 -7.94 -15.50 -17.66
C VAL A 40 -7.05 -16.55 -18.33
N GLY A 41 -5.73 -16.34 -18.37
CA GLY A 41 -4.78 -17.30 -18.92
C GLY A 41 -4.77 -18.63 -18.16
N TYR A 42 -4.85 -18.60 -16.83
CA TYR A 42 -4.90 -19.81 -16.01
C TYR A 42 -6.19 -20.62 -16.24
N TRP A 43 -7.35 -19.95 -16.24
CA TRP A 43 -8.64 -20.64 -16.34
C TRP A 43 -9.09 -20.95 -17.76
N GLY A 44 -8.70 -20.13 -18.74
CA GLY A 44 -9.10 -20.27 -20.15
C GLY A 44 -8.12 -21.10 -20.97
N GLU A 45 -6.83 -20.78 -20.89
CA GLU A 45 -5.78 -21.40 -21.71
C GLU A 45 -4.88 -22.35 -20.93
N HIS A 46 -5.15 -22.59 -19.65
CA HIS A 46 -4.35 -23.45 -18.77
C HIS A 46 -2.86 -23.05 -18.74
N TRP A 47 -2.58 -21.75 -18.66
CA TRP A 47 -1.21 -21.26 -18.55
C TRP A 47 -0.44 -21.94 -17.40
N PRO A 48 0.88 -22.18 -17.56
CA PRO A 48 1.67 -22.81 -16.53
C PRO A 48 1.62 -22.04 -15.20
N GLY A 49 1.42 -22.75 -14.08
CA GLY A 49 1.25 -22.12 -12.77
C GLY A 49 2.41 -21.20 -12.35
N TRP A 50 3.65 -21.52 -12.74
CA TRP A 50 4.82 -20.68 -12.45
C TRP A 50 4.78 -19.32 -13.16
N LEU A 51 4.20 -19.26 -14.36
CA LEU A 51 4.02 -18.02 -15.11
C LEU A 51 2.97 -17.15 -14.42
N CYS A 52 1.81 -17.73 -14.12
CA CYS A 52 0.75 -17.03 -13.38
C CYS A 52 1.25 -16.56 -12.00
N PHE A 53 2.05 -17.37 -11.31
CA PHE A 53 2.70 -16.97 -10.06
C PHE A 53 3.60 -15.74 -10.25
N GLY A 54 4.51 -15.76 -11.23
CA GLY A 54 5.39 -14.62 -11.50
C GLY A 54 4.63 -13.33 -11.85
N LEU A 55 3.58 -13.43 -12.67
CA LEU A 55 2.74 -12.28 -13.04
C LEU A 55 2.01 -11.70 -11.82
N ASN A 56 1.46 -12.55 -10.95
CA ASN A 56 0.77 -12.11 -9.74
C ASN A 56 1.74 -11.51 -8.71
N VAL A 57 2.94 -12.08 -8.53
CA VAL A 57 3.97 -11.50 -7.66
C VAL A 57 4.33 -10.09 -8.13
N LEU A 58 4.55 -9.90 -9.44
CA LEU A 58 4.84 -8.59 -10.01
C LEU A 58 3.67 -7.61 -9.82
N ALA A 59 2.44 -8.06 -10.07
CA ALA A 59 1.24 -7.23 -9.93
C ALA A 59 1.02 -6.78 -8.48
N LEU A 60 1.14 -7.69 -7.50
CA LEU A 60 1.00 -7.36 -6.09
C LEU A 60 2.15 -6.46 -5.60
N HIS A 61 3.37 -6.62 -6.13
CA HIS A 61 4.46 -5.71 -5.83
C HIS A 61 4.18 -4.29 -6.33
N MET A 62 3.69 -4.14 -7.57
CA MET A 62 3.25 -2.84 -8.11
C MET A 62 2.11 -2.24 -7.28
N ALA A 63 1.10 -3.02 -6.93
CA ALA A 63 -0.01 -2.58 -6.09
C ALA A 63 0.49 -2.12 -4.70
N GLY A 64 1.46 -2.84 -4.12
CA GLY A 64 2.14 -2.49 -2.86
C GLY A 64 2.82 -1.14 -2.90
N THR A 65 3.52 -0.82 -3.99
CA THR A 65 4.11 0.51 -4.19
C THR A 65 3.03 1.59 -4.29
N VAL A 66 1.96 1.35 -5.06
CA VAL A 66 0.89 2.33 -5.24
C VAL A 66 0.11 2.61 -3.95
N ILE A 67 -0.23 1.58 -3.16
CA ILE A 67 -0.93 1.78 -1.87
C ILE A 67 -0.05 2.54 -0.87
N HIS A 68 1.25 2.27 -0.86
CA HIS A 68 2.22 2.98 -0.03
C HIS A 68 2.20 4.48 -0.35
N ASP A 69 2.38 4.83 -1.62
CA ASP A 69 2.41 6.23 -2.06
C ASP A 69 1.04 6.91 -1.87
N ALA A 70 -0.06 6.18 -2.10
CA ALA A 70 -1.41 6.70 -1.90
C ALA A 70 -1.67 7.04 -0.43
N SER A 71 -1.13 6.24 0.51
CA SER A 71 -1.21 6.50 1.97
C SER A 71 -0.52 7.80 2.36
N HIS A 72 0.53 8.18 1.64
CA HIS A 72 1.25 9.45 1.78
C HIS A 72 0.63 10.61 0.99
N HIS A 73 -0.53 10.40 0.34
CA HIS A 73 -1.15 11.36 -0.60
C HIS A 73 -0.25 11.72 -1.79
N ALA A 74 0.65 10.82 -2.18
CA ALA A 74 1.67 11.02 -3.20
C ALA A 74 1.48 10.15 -4.45
N ALA A 75 0.41 9.33 -4.53
CA ALA A 75 0.15 8.53 -5.72
C ALA A 75 -0.35 9.38 -6.90
N HIS A 76 -1.14 10.44 -6.64
CA HIS A 76 -1.64 11.32 -7.70
C HIS A 76 -2.01 12.72 -7.17
N ALA A 77 -1.78 13.78 -7.97
CA ALA A 77 -2.07 15.17 -7.57
C ALA A 77 -3.57 15.42 -7.30
N ASN A 78 -4.44 14.83 -8.12
CA ASN A 78 -5.88 14.76 -7.83
C ASN A 78 -6.18 13.81 -6.65
N ARG A 79 -6.75 14.36 -5.58
CA ARG A 79 -7.08 13.62 -4.34
C ARG A 79 -8.05 12.46 -4.53
N LEU A 80 -9.03 12.60 -5.43
CA LEU A 80 -9.98 11.52 -5.71
C LEU A 80 -9.26 10.35 -6.40
N LEU A 81 -8.41 10.66 -7.39
CA LEU A 81 -7.61 9.61 -8.06
C LEU A 81 -6.63 8.95 -7.09
N ASN A 82 -5.97 9.71 -6.21
CA ASN A 82 -5.13 9.13 -5.15
C ASN A 82 -5.91 8.15 -4.27
N ALA A 83 -7.13 8.53 -3.83
CA ALA A 83 -7.97 7.65 -3.04
C ALA A 83 -8.39 6.39 -3.82
N LEU A 84 -8.82 6.53 -5.08
CA LEU A 84 -9.18 5.39 -5.93
C LEU A 84 -8.01 4.42 -6.15
N LEU A 85 -6.81 4.94 -6.38
CA LEU A 85 -5.59 4.13 -6.48
C LEU A 85 -5.29 3.40 -5.16
N GLY A 86 -5.41 4.09 -4.03
CA GLY A 86 -5.23 3.51 -2.71
C GLY A 86 -6.22 2.39 -2.40
N HIS A 87 -7.52 2.63 -2.58
CA HIS A 87 -8.58 1.63 -2.37
C HIS A 87 -8.47 0.45 -3.34
N GLY A 88 -8.18 0.72 -4.63
CA GLY A 88 -8.00 -0.33 -5.62
C GLY A 88 -6.82 -1.24 -5.30
N SER A 89 -5.67 -0.67 -4.94
CA SER A 89 -4.50 -1.45 -4.53
C SER A 89 -4.73 -2.20 -3.23
N ALA A 90 -5.45 -1.61 -2.26
CA ALA A 90 -5.80 -2.27 -1.02
C ALA A 90 -6.69 -3.51 -1.27
N LEU A 91 -7.69 -3.40 -2.16
CA LEU A 91 -8.51 -4.53 -2.57
C LEU A 91 -7.67 -5.67 -3.19
N MET A 92 -6.70 -5.34 -4.06
CA MET A 92 -5.81 -6.34 -4.65
C MET A 92 -4.94 -7.06 -3.62
N LEU A 93 -4.54 -6.37 -2.55
CA LEU A 93 -3.68 -6.88 -1.50
C LEU A 93 -4.45 -7.55 -0.35
N GLY A 94 -5.77 -7.41 -0.32
CA GLY A 94 -6.61 -7.90 0.78
C GLY A 94 -6.54 -7.02 2.04
N PHE A 95 -6.38 -5.71 1.87
CA PHE A 95 -6.35 -4.72 2.94
C PHE A 95 -7.50 -3.72 2.87
N THR A 96 -7.78 -3.05 3.97
CA THR A 96 -8.63 -1.87 4.03
C THR A 96 -7.78 -0.61 3.96
N PHE A 97 -7.98 0.21 2.92
CA PHE A 97 -7.09 1.37 2.65
C PHE A 97 -7.00 2.38 3.81
N PRO A 98 -8.10 2.79 4.48
CA PRO A 98 -8.01 3.66 5.66
C PRO A 98 -7.20 3.06 6.81
N VAL A 99 -7.39 1.76 7.10
CA VAL A 99 -6.64 1.06 8.14
C VAL A 99 -5.17 1.06 7.78
N PHE A 100 -4.83 0.60 6.57
CA PHE A 100 -3.47 0.56 6.06
C PHE A 100 -2.80 1.94 6.16
N THR A 101 -3.48 3.00 5.74
CA THR A 101 -2.97 4.37 5.81
C THR A 101 -2.60 4.75 7.25
N ARG A 102 -3.44 4.43 8.24
CA ARG A 102 -3.17 4.81 9.64
C ARG A 102 -2.06 4.00 10.27
N VAL A 103 -2.04 2.69 10.06
CA VAL A 103 -1.00 1.82 10.62
C VAL A 103 0.36 2.11 9.97
N HIS A 104 0.38 2.40 8.67
CA HIS A 104 1.60 2.78 7.93
C HIS A 104 2.24 4.05 8.48
N MET A 105 1.42 5.05 8.85
CA MET A 105 1.92 6.27 9.52
C MET A 105 2.49 5.97 10.91
N GLN A 106 1.92 5.00 11.64
CA GLN A 106 2.47 4.56 12.93
C GLN A 106 3.81 3.84 12.76
N HIS A 107 3.95 3.02 11.70
CA HIS A 107 5.22 2.41 11.33
C HIS A 107 6.27 3.49 11.07
N HIS A 108 6.02 4.45 10.18
CA HIS A 108 6.96 5.55 9.91
C HIS A 108 7.32 6.38 11.16
N ALA A 109 6.36 6.60 12.06
CA ALA A 109 6.61 7.34 13.30
C ALA A 109 7.44 6.56 14.34
N HIS A 110 7.42 5.22 14.30
CA HIS A 110 8.01 4.36 15.32
C HIS A 110 8.81 3.19 14.74
N VAL A 111 9.44 3.36 13.58
CA VAL A 111 10.08 2.27 12.80
C VAL A 111 10.91 1.34 13.70
N ASN A 112 10.60 0.04 13.67
CA ASN A 112 11.20 -1.04 14.45
C ASN A 112 11.01 -0.97 15.97
N ASP A 113 10.20 -0.07 16.51
CA ASP A 113 9.83 -0.07 17.93
C ASP A 113 8.99 -1.32 18.26
N PRO A 114 9.41 -2.16 19.23
CA PRO A 114 8.72 -3.42 19.51
C PRO A 114 7.27 -3.32 19.95
N LYS A 115 6.80 -2.14 20.38
CA LYS A 115 5.45 -1.93 20.93
C LYS A 115 4.59 -1.00 20.07
N ASN A 116 5.20 -0.02 19.42
CA ASN A 116 4.51 1.06 18.73
C ASN A 116 4.58 0.93 17.21
N ASP A 117 5.43 0.04 16.69
CA ASP A 117 5.44 -0.32 15.27
C ASP A 117 4.53 -1.54 15.02
N PRO A 118 3.43 -1.40 14.26
CA PRO A 118 2.61 -2.54 13.89
C PRO A 118 3.37 -3.59 13.06
N ASP A 119 4.35 -3.16 12.25
CA ASP A 119 5.10 -4.03 11.34
C ASP A 119 6.17 -4.86 12.07
N HIS A 120 6.56 -4.43 13.27
CA HIS A 120 7.45 -5.22 14.11
C HIS A 120 6.81 -6.58 14.45
N PHE A 121 5.52 -6.61 14.79
CA PHE A 121 4.79 -7.86 15.00
C PHE A 121 4.64 -8.65 13.69
N VAL A 122 4.29 -7.98 12.59
CA VAL A 122 4.17 -8.64 11.27
C VAL A 122 5.48 -9.30 10.86
N SER A 123 6.63 -8.76 11.27
CA SER A 123 7.95 -9.30 10.92
C SER A 123 8.45 -10.37 11.89
N THR A 124 8.16 -10.26 13.19
CA THR A 124 8.76 -11.10 14.25
C THR A 124 7.80 -12.09 14.92
N GLY A 125 6.49 -11.89 14.78
CA GLY A 125 5.46 -12.60 15.56
C GLY A 125 5.20 -14.06 15.17
N GLY A 126 6.05 -14.70 14.35
CA GLY A 126 5.87 -16.08 13.94
C GLY A 126 6.66 -16.52 12.71
N PRO A 127 6.36 -17.70 12.15
CA PRO A 127 7.03 -18.21 10.95
C PRO A 127 6.67 -17.40 9.69
N LEU A 128 7.60 -17.31 8.75
CA LEU A 128 7.45 -16.51 7.52
C LEU A 128 6.26 -16.92 6.66
N TRP A 129 5.89 -18.21 6.61
CA TRP A 129 4.74 -18.65 5.79
C TRP A 129 3.38 -18.16 6.32
N LEU A 130 3.33 -17.64 7.55
CA LEU A 130 2.13 -17.00 8.10
C LEU A 130 2.13 -15.47 7.90
N ILE A 131 3.07 -14.92 7.12
CA ILE A 131 3.20 -13.46 6.97
C ILE A 131 1.91 -12.79 6.50
N ALA A 132 1.21 -13.38 5.53
CA ALA A 132 -0.08 -12.87 5.05
C ALA A 132 -1.12 -12.81 6.17
N ALA A 133 -1.24 -13.86 6.99
CA ALA A 133 -2.16 -13.88 8.11
C ALA A 133 -1.75 -12.89 9.22
N ARG A 134 -0.47 -12.63 9.41
CA ARG A 134 0.01 -11.66 10.41
C ARG A 134 -0.34 -10.22 10.05
N PHE A 135 -0.53 -9.89 8.77
CA PHE A 135 -0.99 -8.55 8.37
C PHE A 135 -2.38 -8.21 8.94
N PHE A 136 -3.22 -9.18 9.31
CA PHE A 136 -4.47 -8.90 10.05
C PHE A 136 -4.24 -8.28 11.43
N TYR A 137 -3.01 -8.32 11.97
CA TYR A 137 -2.67 -7.55 13.16
C TYR A 137 -2.80 -6.04 12.94
N HIS A 138 -2.68 -5.53 11.71
CA HIS A 138 -2.93 -4.12 11.40
C HIS A 138 -4.35 -3.70 11.79
N GLU A 139 -5.35 -4.53 11.51
CA GLU A 139 -6.74 -4.31 11.95
C GLU A 139 -6.83 -4.25 13.48
N ILE A 140 -6.26 -5.24 14.15
CA ILE A 140 -6.23 -5.31 15.62
C ILE A 140 -5.58 -4.04 16.20
N TYR A 141 -4.41 -3.65 15.67
CA TYR A 141 -3.64 -2.50 16.11
C TYR A 141 -4.41 -1.18 15.90
N PHE A 142 -5.08 -1.05 14.75
CA PHE A 142 -5.91 0.11 14.41
C PHE A 142 -7.02 0.34 15.44
N PHE A 143 -7.73 -0.73 15.83
CA PHE A 143 -8.77 -0.65 16.86
C PHE A 143 -8.19 -0.44 18.26
N GLN A 144 -7.12 -1.17 18.62
CA GLN A 144 -6.46 -1.05 19.93
C GLN A 144 -5.96 0.38 20.21
N ARG A 145 -5.35 1.02 19.20
CA ARG A 145 -4.80 2.38 19.31
C ARG A 145 -5.79 3.48 18.96
N ARG A 146 -7.03 3.12 18.60
CA ARG A 146 -8.11 4.03 18.22
C ARG A 146 -7.69 5.02 17.13
N LEU A 147 -7.11 4.51 16.05
CA LEU A 147 -6.48 5.34 15.01
C LEU A 147 -7.46 5.98 14.02
N TRP A 148 -8.75 5.58 14.04
CA TRP A 148 -9.76 6.11 13.13
C TRP A 148 -9.99 7.61 13.30
N ARG A 149 -10.31 8.31 12.21
CA ARG A 149 -10.87 9.67 12.24
C ARG A 149 -12.04 9.79 11.26
N ASN A 150 -12.91 10.76 11.50
CA ASN A 150 -14.00 11.11 10.61
C ASN A 150 -14.85 9.88 10.23
N HIS A 151 -14.99 9.59 8.93
CA HIS A 151 -15.82 8.52 8.39
C HIS A 151 -15.07 7.21 8.15
N GLU A 152 -13.82 7.07 8.59
CA GLU A 152 -13.00 5.88 8.30
C GLU A 152 -13.56 4.58 8.89
N LEU A 153 -14.33 4.65 9.99
CA LEU A 153 -15.03 3.45 10.50
C LEU A 153 -16.13 2.98 9.56
N TRP A 154 -16.79 3.91 8.86
CA TRP A 154 -17.77 3.58 7.83
C TRP A 154 -17.09 3.02 6.59
N GLU A 155 -16.02 3.68 6.14
CA GLU A 155 -15.21 3.19 5.02
C GLU A 155 -14.66 1.79 5.29
N TRP A 156 -14.23 1.52 6.53
CA TRP A 156 -13.81 0.20 6.96
C TRP A 156 -14.94 -0.84 6.85
N GLY A 157 -16.16 -0.48 7.28
CA GLY A 157 -17.29 -1.40 7.24
C GLY A 157 -17.80 -1.75 5.83
N ILE A 158 -17.38 -1.01 4.80
CA ILE A 158 -17.77 -1.24 3.39
C ILE A 158 -16.60 -1.65 2.49
N SER A 159 -15.38 -1.68 3.02
CA SER A 159 -14.17 -2.09 2.29
C SER A 159 -13.98 -3.60 2.27
#